data_AF-A0A953PIS0-F1
#
_entry.id   AF-A0A953PIS0-F1
#
_cell.length_a   1.000
_cell.length_b   1.000
_cell.length_c   1.000
_cell.angle_alpha   90.00
_cell.angle_beta   90.00
_cell.angle_gamma   90.00
#
_symmetry.space_group_name_H-M   'P 1'
#
loop_
_entity.id
_entity.type
_entity.pdbx_description
1 polymer ?
#
loop_
_entity_poly.entity_id
_entity_poly.type
_entity_poly.pdbx_seq_one_letter_code
_entity_poly.pdbx_strand_id
1 'polypeptide(L)' 'IDIDIPTEPNNSKCTPQSVKEAVLAAFRAGAPGVILSRKYSEMRLADLSGAGDAIRELKL' A
#
# COMPACT_ATOMS: atom_id res chain seq x y z
N ILE A 1 6.28 -2.02 -2.16
CA ILE A 1 5.39 -1.88 -0.98
C ILE A 1 4.71 -3.21 -0.81
N ASP A 2 5.00 -3.89 0.29
CA ASP A 2 4.40 -5.19 0.58
C ASP A 2 3.01 -5.00 1.19
N ILE A 3 2.02 -5.68 0.63
CA ILE A 3 0.61 -5.66 1.01
C ILE A 3 0.25 -7.08 1.48
N ASP A 4 -0.45 -7.14 2.62
CA ASP A 4 -1.00 -8.36 3.23
C ASP A 4 0.01 -9.47 3.53
N ILE A 5 1.27 -9.10 3.79
CA ILE A 5 2.24 -10.02 4.35
C ILE A 5 1.77 -10.45 5.75
N PRO A 6 1.73 -11.76 6.04
CA PRO A 6 1.50 -12.25 7.40
C PRO A 6 2.58 -11.68 8.34
N THR A 7 2.13 -11.01 9.40
CA THR A 7 3.00 -10.49 10.46
C THR A 7 2.66 -11.15 11.79
N GLU A 8 3.62 -11.14 12.73
CA GLU A 8 3.41 -11.60 14.10
C GLU A 8 2.27 -10.83 14.81
N PRO A 9 1.61 -11.39 15.84
CA PRO A 9 0.43 -10.80 16.47
C PRO A 9 0.62 -9.34 16.94
N ASN A 10 1.80 -9.00 17.44
CA ASN A 10 2.10 -7.68 17.99
C ASN A 10 2.68 -6.69 16.96
N ASN A 11 2.73 -7.07 15.68
CA ASN A 11 3.16 -6.20 14.59
C ASN A 11 1.96 -5.55 13.90
N SER A 12 2.21 -4.38 13.32
CA SER A 12 1.23 -3.68 12.48
C SER A 12 0.65 -4.61 11.42
N LYS A 13 -0.67 -4.50 11.24
CA LYS A 13 -1.42 -5.23 10.21
C LYS A 13 -1.66 -4.31 9.02
N CYS A 14 -1.73 -4.94 7.85
CA CYS A 14 -2.14 -4.24 6.64
C CYS A 14 -3.57 -3.73 6.80
N THR A 15 -3.77 -2.47 6.48
CA THR A 15 -5.06 -1.77 6.42
C THR A 15 -5.09 -0.89 5.18
N PRO A 16 -6.26 -0.50 4.64
CA PRO A 16 -6.32 0.37 3.47
C PRO A 16 -5.62 1.71 3.72
N GLN A 17 -5.79 2.27 4.93
CA GLN A 17 -5.14 3.50 5.34
C GLN A 17 -3.61 3.37 5.37
N SER A 18 -3.07 2.29 5.95
CA SER A 18 -1.62 2.08 6.00
C SER A 18 -0.99 1.92 4.62
N VAL A 19 -1.69 1.29 3.67
CA VAL A 19 -1.24 1.15 2.28
C VAL A 19 -1.22 2.53 1.60
N LYS A 20 -2.29 3.31 1.77
CA LYS A 20 -2.37 4.69 1.25
C LYS A 20 -1.20 5.53 1.76
N GLU A 21 -0.95 5.52 3.07
CA GLU A 21 0.13 6.27 3.70
C GLU A 21 1.51 5.84 3.19
N ALA A 22 1.75 4.54 3.02
CA ALA A 22 3.00 4.01 2.48
C ALA A 22 3.25 4.48 1.04
N VAL A 23 2.22 4.47 0.19
CA VAL A 23 2.32 4.97 -1.19
C VAL A 23 2.61 6.47 -1.20
N LEU A 24 1.83 7.26 -0.45
CA LEU A 24 2.05 8.71 -0.34
C LEU A 24 3.44 9.04 0.19
N ALA A 25 3.94 8.30 1.18
CA ALA A 25 5.29 8.50 1.72
C ALA A 25 6.37 8.26 0.67
N ALA A 26 6.25 7.20 -0.15
CA ALA A 26 7.20 6.92 -1.23
C ALA A 26 7.24 8.07 -2.27
N PHE A 27 6.08 8.55 -2.72
CA PHE A 27 6.02 9.67 -3.67
C PHE A 27 6.50 10.99 -3.05
N ARG A 28 6.15 11.28 -1.79
CA ARG A 28 6.66 12.45 -1.05
C ARG A 28 8.18 12.41 -0.88
N ALA A 29 8.77 11.22 -0.82
CA ALA A 29 10.22 11.02 -0.80
C ALA A 29 10.88 11.15 -2.20
N GLY A 30 10.11 11.47 -3.25
CA GLY A 30 10.62 11.67 -4.60
C GLY A 30 10.72 10.40 -5.45
N ALA A 31 10.10 9.29 -5.03
CA ALA A 31 10.05 8.10 -5.86
C ALA A 31 9.26 8.38 -7.16
N PRO A 32 9.77 7.98 -8.34
CA PRO A 32 9.06 8.18 -9.61
C PRO A 32 7.87 7.23 -9.78
N GLY A 33 7.78 6.20 -8.93
CA GLY A 33 6.70 5.21 -8.93
C GLY A 33 6.91 4.18 -7.82
N VAL A 34 5.93 3.30 -7.65
CA VAL A 34 5.97 2.21 -6.67
C VAL A 34 5.57 0.90 -7.32
N ILE A 35 6.16 -0.20 -6.86
CA ILE A 35 5.70 -1.56 -7.17
C ILE A 35 5.01 -2.11 -5.93
N LEU A 36 3.80 -2.63 -6.13
CA LEU A 36 3.03 -3.30 -5.09
C LEU A 36 3.31 -4.81 -5.17
N SER A 37 3.78 -5.38 -4.06
CA SER A 37 4.02 -6.81 -3.84
C SER A 37 3.06 -7.27 -2.74
N ARG A 38 2.58 -8.51 -2.63
CA ARG A 38 2.87 -9.81 -3.26
C ARG A 38 2.13 -10.04 -4.60
N LYS A 39 1.81 -11.29 -4.96
CA LYS A 39 0.89 -11.58 -6.08
C LYS A 39 -0.47 -10.97 -5.75
N TYR A 40 -1.11 -10.36 -6.76
CA TYR A 40 -2.46 -9.80 -6.64
C TYR A 40 -3.47 -10.79 -6.05
N SER A 41 -3.38 -12.08 -6.39
CA SER A 41 -4.27 -13.13 -5.89
C SER A 41 -4.18 -13.37 -4.37
N GLU A 42 -3.09 -12.94 -3.74
CA GLU A 42 -2.87 -13.06 -2.29
C GLU A 42 -3.25 -11.77 -1.55
N MET A 43 -3.56 -10.68 -2.27
CA MET A 43 -3.95 -9.41 -1.69
C MET A 43 -5.45 -9.35 -1.42
N ARG A 44 -5.80 -8.76 -0.28
CA ARG A 44 -7.15 -8.32 0.03
C ARG A 44 -7.44 -7.05 -0.75
N LEU A 45 -8.46 -7.10 -1.60
CA LEU A 45 -8.84 -5.96 -2.45
C LEU A 45 -9.18 -4.69 -1.65
N ALA A 46 -9.66 -4.86 -0.42
CA ALA A 46 -9.91 -3.74 0.49
C ALA A 46 -8.63 -2.99 0.86
N ASP A 47 -7.53 -3.69 1.14
CA ASP A 47 -6.27 -3.04 1.52
C ASP A 47 -5.55 -2.47 0.30
N LEU A 48 -5.63 -3.17 -0.84
CA LEU A 48 -5.14 -2.68 -2.12
C LEU A 48 -5.83 -1.38 -2.58
N SER A 49 -7.10 -1.16 -2.23
CA SER A 49 -7.82 0.05 -2.61
C SER A 49 -7.16 1.33 -2.08
N GLY A 50 -6.47 1.24 -0.93
CA GLY A 50 -5.70 2.34 -0.35
C GLY A 50 -4.59 2.86 -1.27
N ALA A 51 -3.96 1.97 -2.04
CA ALA A 51 -2.99 2.40 -3.07
C ALA A 51 -3.69 3.18 -4.19
N GLY A 52 -4.87 2.73 -4.63
CA GLY A 52 -5.68 3.44 -5.62
C GLY A 52 -6.08 4.84 -5.15
N ASP A 53 -6.46 4.98 -3.87
CA ASP A 53 -6.79 6.27 -3.28
C ASP A 53 -5.59 7.21 -3.19
N ALA A 54 -4.40 6.68 -2.89
CA ALA A 54 -3.17 7.48 -2.92
C ALA A 54 -2.87 8.03 -4.32
N ILE A 55 -2.99 7.21 -5.36
CA ILE A 55 -2.76 7.65 -6.74
C ILE A 55 -3.76 8.74 -7.16
N ARG A 56 -5.05 8.58 -6.83
CA ARG A 56 -6.07 9.62 -7.08
C ARG A 56 -5.75 10.92 -6.35
N GLU A 57 -5.28 10.86 -5.11
CA GLU A 57 -4.89 12.03 -4.32
C GLU A 57 -3.67 12.74 -4.93
N LEU A 58 -2.69 11.98 -5.42
CA LEU A 58 -1.50 12.50 -6.10
C LEU A 58 -1.81 13.07 -7.50
N LYS A 59 -3.01 12.81 -8.04
CA LYS A 59 -3.46 13.18 -9.39
C LYS A 59 -2.52 12.64 -10.49
N LEU A 60 -2.07 11.40 -10.30
CA LEU A 60 -1.29 10.62 -11.27
C LEU A 60 -2.19 9.68 -12.08
#